data_AF-A0A1G2XPY9-F1
#
_entry.id   AF-A0A1G2XPY9-F1
#
_cell.length_a   1.000
_cell.length_b   1.000
_cell.length_c   1.000
_cell.angle_alpha   90.00
_cell.angle_beta   90.00
_cell.angle_gamma   90.00
#
_symmetry.space_group_name_H-M   'P 1'
#
loop_
_entity.id
_entity.type
_entity.pdbx_description
1 polymer ?
#
loop_
_entity_poly.entity_id
_entity_poly.type
_entity_poly.pdbx_seq_one_letter_code
_entity_poly.pdbx_strand_id
1 'polypeptide(L)' 'MRKLLFYAAINVVQKGRIMHELYERYIQRGMPRIKALIAIARKLLGVLFALIRDQSEYVRNYEETPLKKVA' A
#
# COMPACT_ATOMS: atom_id res chain seq x y z
N MET A 1 -5.02 9.83 -13.91
CA MET A 1 -4.86 8.84 -12.81
C MET A 1 -3.41 8.40 -12.53
N ARG A 2 -2.53 8.17 -13.52
CA ARG A 2 -1.14 7.72 -13.27
C ARG A 2 -0.31 8.64 -12.35
N LYS A 3 -0.41 9.96 -12.52
CA LYS A 3 0.34 10.94 -11.71
C LYS A 3 -0.05 10.92 -10.23
N LEU A 4 -1.34 10.80 -9.92
CA LEU A 4 -1.84 10.78 -8.54
C LEU A 4 -1.32 9.57 -7.77
N LEU A 5 -1.43 8.38 -8.36
CA LEU A 5 -0.93 7.15 -7.74
C LEU A 5 0.59 7.16 -7.57
N PHE A 6 1.32 7.77 -8.51
CA PHE A 6 2.76 7.95 -8.40
C PHE A 6 3.14 8.86 -7.22
N TYR A 7 2.44 9.99 -7.05
CA TYR A 7 2.66 10.87 -5.89
C TYR A 7 2.24 10.22 -4.57
N ALA A 8 1.15 9.44 -4.56
CA ALA A 8 0.77 8.64 -3.39
C ALA A 8 1.87 7.63 -3.04
N ALA A 9 2.43 6.93 -4.04
CA ALA A 9 3.55 6.00 -3.85
C ALA A 9 4.78 6.69 -3.25
N ILE A 10 5.17 7.87 -3.74
CA ILE A 10 6.28 8.65 -3.17
C ILE A 10 6.04 8.96 -1.69
N ASN A 11 4.80 9.29 -1.31
CA ASN A 11 4.48 9.56 0.08
C ASN A 11 4.60 8.31 0.94
N VAL A 12 3.99 7.18 0.56
CA VAL A 12 3.91 6.00 1.44
C VAL A 12 5.21 5.20 1.61
N VAL A 13 6.21 5.44 0.75
CA VAL A 13 7.52 4.75 0.80
C VAL A 13 8.56 5.48 1.66
N GLN A 14 8.26 6.69 2.14
CA GLN A 14 9.14 7.41 3.07
C GLN A 14 9.36 6.60 4.34
N LYS A 15 10.54 6.74 4.94
CA LYS A 15 10.93 6.04 6.17
C LYS A 15 9.87 6.21 7.26
N GLY A 16 9.49 5.11 7.89
CA GLY A 16 8.46 5.09 8.94
C GLY A 16 7.02 5.05 8.46
N ARG A 17 6.77 4.92 7.15
CA ARG A 17 5.41 4.78 6.60
C ARG A 17 5.13 3.35 6.12
N ILE A 18 3.84 3.08 5.91
CA ILE A 18 3.23 1.75 5.67
C ILE A 18 3.86 0.89 4.56
N MET A 19 4.56 1.49 3.58
CA MET A 19 5.13 0.75 2.45
C MET A 19 6.65 0.94 2.31
N HIS A 20 7.31 1.51 3.31
CA HIS A 20 8.76 1.72 3.31
C HIS A 20 9.54 0.41 3.18
N GLU A 21 9.26 -0.57 4.04
CA GLU A 21 9.97 -1.86 4.04
C GLU A 21 9.77 -2.65 2.75
N LEU A 22 8.59 -2.53 2.15
CA LEU A 22 8.32 -3.20 0.87
C LEU A 22 9.11 -2.54 -0.26
N TYR A 23 9.19 -1.21 -0.27
CA TYR A 23 10.01 -0.47 -1.20
C TYR A 23 11.49 -0.81 -1.05
N GLU A 24 12.03 -0.79 0.17
CA GLU A 24 13.42 -1.17 0.45
C GLU A 24 13.74 -2.59 -0.02
N ARG A 25 12.85 -3.55 0.20
CA ARG A 25 12.99 -4.92 -0.32
C ARG A 25 13.11 -4.97 -1.85
N TYR A 26 12.39 -4.10 -2.58
CA TYR A 26 12.53 -4.02 -4.03
C TYR A 26 13.88 -3.44 -4.44
N ILE A 27 14.35 -2.40 -3.76
CA ILE A 27 15.66 -1.79 -4.04
C ILE A 27 16.80 -2.76 -3.74
N GLN A 28 16.74 -3.47 -2.61
CA GLN A 28 17.73 -4.48 -2.23
C GLN A 28 17.82 -5.64 -3.25
N ARG A 29 16.72 -5.95 -3.93
CA ARG A 29 16.68 -6.93 -5.03
C ARG A 29 17.20 -6.39 -6.38
N GLY A 30 17.73 -5.18 -6.41
CA GLY A 30 18.25 -4.53 -7.61
C GLY A 30 17.18 -3.92 -8.51
N MET A 31 15.94 -3.75 -8.04
CA MET A 31 14.90 -3.12 -8.83
C MET A 31 15.19 -1.62 -9.01
N PRO A 32 15.10 -1.07 -10.25
CA PRO A 32 15.23 0.37 -10.47
C PRO A 32 14.20 1.18 -9.66
N ARG A 33 14.62 2.30 -9.07
CA ARG A 33 13.81 3.13 -8.16
C ARG A 33 12.43 3.48 -8.71
N ILE A 34 12.36 3.89 -9.99
CA ILE A 34 11.08 4.24 -10.64
C ILE A 34 10.18 3.00 -10.78
N LYS A 35 10.74 1.84 -11.13
CA LYS A 35 9.97 0.58 -11.23
C LYS A 35 9.44 0.15 -9.87
N ALA A 36 10.23 0.32 -8.81
CA ALA A 36 9.78 0.06 -7.44
C ALA A 36 8.60 0.98 -7.04
N LEU A 37 8.66 2.28 -7.35
CA LEU A 37 7.54 3.20 -7.12
C LEU A 37 6.28 2.82 -7.90
N ILE A 38 6.43 2.36 -9.14
CA ILE A 38 5.30 1.88 -9.95
C ILE A 38 4.70 0.61 -9.33
N ALA A 39 5.52 -0.32 -8.84
CA ALA A 39 5.05 -1.53 -8.17
C ALA A 39 4.26 -1.19 -6.89
N ILE A 40 4.75 -0.24 -6.09
CA ILE A 40 4.05 0.29 -4.92
C ILE A 40 2.72 0.94 -5.31
N ALA A 41 2.70 1.78 -6.35
CA ALA A 41 1.48 2.42 -6.84
C ALA A 41 0.41 1.38 -7.25
N ARG A 42 0.82 0.29 -7.92
CA ARG A 42 -0.09 -0.81 -8.29
C ARG A 42 -0.63 -1.55 -7.05
N LYS A 43 0.22 -1.77 -6.05
CA LYS A 43 -0.22 -2.39 -4.79
C LYS A 43 -1.21 -1.51 -4.03
N LEU A 44 -0.96 -0.20 -3.96
CA LEU A 44 -1.89 0.78 -3.38
C LEU A 44 -3.25 0.75 -4.08
N LEU A 45 -3.27 0.71 -5.42
CA LEU A 45 -4.52 0.63 -6.17
C LEU A 45 -5.31 -0.64 -5.82
N GLY A 46 -4.63 -1.78 -5.65
CA GLY A 46 -5.28 -3.02 -5.21
C GLY A 46 -5.90 -2.92 -3.82
N VAL A 47 -5.22 -2.27 -2.87
CA VAL A 47 -5.74 -2.02 -1.51
C VAL A 47 -6.96 -1.10 -1.58
N LEU A 48 -6.88 0.01 -2.31
CA LEU A 48 -8.01 0.94 -2.47
C LEU A 48 -9.22 0.23 -3.11
N PHE A 49 -8.99 -0.60 -4.12
CA PHE A 49 -10.05 -1.35 -4.77
C PHE A 49 -10.72 -2.35 -3.81
N ALA A 50 -9.94 -3.07 -2.99
CA ALA A 50 -10.50 -3.97 -1.97
C ALA A 50 -11.35 -3.22 -0.95
N LEU A 51 -10.87 -2.07 -0.45
CA LEU A 51 -11.61 -1.24 0.51
C LEU A 51 -12.96 -0.75 -0.06
N ILE A 52 -12.96 -0.28 -1.30
CA ILE A 52 -14.18 0.21 -1.96
C ILE A 52 -15.15 -0.95 -2.21
N ARG A 53 -14.65 -2.09 -2.70
CA ARG A 53 -15.44 -3.29 -2.97
C ARG A 53 -16.12 -3.81 -1.70
N ASP A 54 -15.36 -3.86 -0.61
CA ASP A 54 -15.81 -4.42 0.67
C ASP A 54 -16.48 -3.37 1.56
N GLN A 55 -16.77 -2.17 1.01
CA GLN A 55 -17.31 -0.98 1.71
C GLN A 55 -16.71 -0.77 3.10
N SER A 56 -15.40 -1.03 3.22
CA SER A 56 -14.75 -1.14 4.52
C SER A 56 -14.39 0.24 5.03
N GLU A 57 -14.89 0.56 6.22
CA GLU A 57 -14.56 1.81 6.91
C GLU A 57 -13.19 1.72 7.60
N TYR A 58 -12.55 2.88 7.74
CA TYR A 58 -11.31 2.95 8.50
C TYR A 58 -11.58 2.71 9.99
N VAL A 59 -10.97 1.67 10.54
CA VAL A 59 -11.04 1.34 11.97
C VAL A 59 -9.73 1.78 12.63
N ARG A 60 -9.80 2.76 13.54
CA ARG A 60 -8.61 3.33 14.21
C ARG A 60 -7.85 2.29 15.05
N ASN A 61 -8.57 1.35 15.68
CA ASN A 61 -8.01 0.28 16.51
C ASN A 61 -8.27 -1.09 15.88
N TYR A 62 -7.87 -1.28 14.62
CA TYR A 62 -8.13 -2.53 13.89
C TYR A 62 -7.55 -3.77 14.61
N GLU A 63 -6.40 -3.63 15.28
CA GLU A 63 -5.72 -4.68 16.06
C GLU A 63 -6.59 -5.27 17.19
N GLU A 64 -7.54 -4.50 17.72
CA GLU A 64 -8.43 -4.91 18.82
C GLU A 64 -9.71 -5.58 18.31
N THR A 65 -9.92 -5.61 16.99
CA THR A 65 -11.15 -6.15 16.40
C THR A 65 -11.01 -7.65 16.17
N PRO A 66 -11.84 -8.51 16.81
CA PRO A 66 -11.78 -9.94 16.57
C PRO A 66 -12.13 -10.21 15.10
N LEU A 67 -11.20 -10.86 14.38
CA LEU A 67 -11.37 -11.24 12.98
C LEU A 67 -12.69 -11.99 12.84
N LYS A 68 -13.70 -11.37 12.21
CA LYS A 68 -14.91 -12.08 11.79
C LYS A 68 -14.45 -13.14 10.80
N LYS A 69 -14.35 -14.40 11.26
CA LYS A 69 -14.14 -15.54 10.38
C LYS A 69 -15.26 -15.52 9.35
N VAL A 70 -14.90 -15.30 8.10
CA VAL A 70 -15.81 -15.48 6.97
C VAL A 70 -16.14 -16.97 6.97
N ALA A 71 -17.41 -17.28 7.27
CA ALA A 71 -17.97 -18.62 7.28
C ALA A 71 -18.12 -19.17 5.87
#